data_AF-A0A437LD41-F1
#
_entry.id   AF-A0A437LD41-F1
#
_cell.length_a   1.000
_cell.length_b   1.000
_cell.length_c   1.000
_cell.angle_alpha   90.00
_cell.angle_beta   90.00
_cell.angle_gamma   90.00
#
_symmetry.space_group_name_H-M   'P 1'
#
loop_
_entity.id
_entity.type
_entity.pdbx_description
1 polymer ?
#
loop_
_entity_poly.entity_id
_entity_poly.type
_entity_poly.pdbx_seq_one_letter_code
_entity_poly.pdbx_strand_id
1 'polypeptide(L)'
;MEAVLRREIARHNDETGRRSDGAGGRSYRQVFEDGLDRRVIRKATTRHLARAGLIYKPATVDRHGRVQLDTWTYGDPGSQEALLRHRGKRILVGRNPDDFSVPAVAYDEDGRLIWDRIEPVIAGDYESADGIRTATRNRKAVRDAARRWPSSRAGRGRTA
;
A
#
# COMPACT_ATOMS: atom_id res chain seq x y z
N MET A 1 -5.19 0.82 -30.21
CA MET A 1 -3.87 1.47 -29.95
C MET A 1 -2.86 0.49 -29.36
N GLU A 2 -3.20 -0.21 -28.28
CA GLU A 2 -2.28 -1.15 -27.61
C GLU A 2 -1.71 -2.26 -28.51
N ALA A 3 -2.54 -2.84 -29.39
CA ALA A 3 -2.11 -3.90 -30.31
C ALA A 3 -1.05 -3.41 -31.32
N VAL A 4 -1.14 -2.16 -31.78
CA VAL A 4 -0.14 -1.56 -32.68
C VAL A 4 1.16 -1.35 -31.91
N LEU A 5 1.11 -0.77 -30.70
CA LEU A 5 2.29 -0.57 -29.87
C LEU A 5 3.03 -1.90 -29.59
N ARG A 6 2.31 -2.96 -29.21
CA ARG A 6 2.91 -4.27 -29.00
C ARG A 6 3.61 -4.80 -30.25
N ARG A 7 3.00 -4.65 -31.43
CA ARG A 7 3.61 -5.05 -32.71
C ARG A 7 4.87 -4.26 -33.01
N GLU A 8 4.84 -2.94 -32.83
CA GLU A 8 5.99 -2.08 -33.12
C GLU A 8 7.16 -2.35 -32.16
N ILE A 9 6.88 -2.58 -30.87
CA ILE A 9 7.89 -2.99 -29.89
C ILE A 9 8.52 -4.33 -30.29
N ALA A 10 7.70 -5.31 -30.68
CA ALA A 10 8.21 -6.61 -31.12
C ALA A 10 9.10 -6.47 -32.36
N ARG A 11 8.63 -5.75 -33.38
CA ARG A 11 9.40 -5.48 -34.61
C ARG A 11 10.74 -4.79 -34.29
N HIS A 12 10.72 -3.77 -33.43
CA HIS A 12 11.92 -3.04 -33.05
C HIS A 12 12.92 -3.93 -32.30
N ASN A 13 12.46 -4.81 -31.41
CA ASN A 13 13.35 -5.72 -30.69
C ASN A 13 13.95 -6.81 -31.59
N ASP A 14 13.26 -7.18 -32.67
CA ASP A 14 13.63 -8.25 -33.59
C ASP A 14 14.50 -7.81 -34.78
N GLU A 15 14.53 -6.51 -35.08
CA GLU A 15 15.33 -5.96 -36.16
C GLU A 15 16.84 -6.18 -35.91
N THR A 16 17.48 -6.88 -36.85
CA THR A 16 18.92 -7.16 -36.89
C THR A 16 19.69 -6.03 -37.58
N GLY A 17 21.01 -6.14 -37.69
CA GLY A 17 21.86 -5.09 -38.25
C GLY A 17 22.08 -3.91 -37.30
N ARG A 18 21.86 -4.11 -35.98
CA ARG A 18 22.07 -3.05 -34.99
C ARG A 18 23.55 -2.67 -34.90
N ARG A 19 23.79 -1.36 -34.97
CA ARG A 19 25.12 -0.72 -34.85
C ARG A 19 25.44 -0.26 -33.43
N SER A 20 24.56 -0.56 -32.46
CA SER A 20 24.79 -0.24 -31.05
C SER A 20 25.94 -1.07 -30.48
N ASP A 21 26.65 -0.50 -29.51
CA ASP A 21 27.75 -1.18 -28.83
C ASP A 21 27.27 -2.49 -28.18
N GLY A 22 28.08 -3.54 -28.29
CA GLY A 22 27.74 -4.90 -27.87
C GLY A 22 26.76 -5.68 -28.77
N ALA A 23 26.04 -5.05 -29.70
CA ALA A 23 25.10 -5.77 -30.59
C ALA A 23 25.81 -6.47 -31.76
N GLY A 24 26.76 -5.80 -32.41
CA GLY A 24 27.56 -6.41 -33.48
C GLY A 24 26.73 -6.97 -34.64
N GLY A 25 25.64 -6.28 -35.03
CA GLY A 25 24.72 -6.74 -36.08
C GLY A 25 23.60 -7.68 -35.62
N ARG A 26 23.59 -8.11 -34.35
CA ARG A 26 22.47 -8.86 -33.75
C ARG A 26 21.29 -7.94 -33.41
N SER A 27 20.11 -8.52 -33.21
CA SER A 27 18.93 -7.78 -32.72
C SER A 27 19.04 -7.52 -31.21
N TYR A 28 18.21 -6.60 -30.69
CA TYR A 28 18.17 -6.37 -29.24
C TYR A 28 17.66 -7.59 -28.47
N ARG A 29 16.72 -8.35 -29.05
CA ARG A 29 16.25 -9.61 -28.45
C ARG A 29 17.40 -10.60 -28.27
N GLN A 30 18.21 -10.81 -29.31
CA GLN A 30 19.35 -11.73 -29.26
C GLN A 30 20.38 -11.32 -28.19
N VAL A 31 20.75 -10.04 -28.15
CA VAL A 31 21.72 -9.52 -27.17
C VAL A 31 21.19 -9.66 -25.74
N PHE A 32 19.90 -9.44 -25.53
CA PHE A 32 19.26 -9.57 -24.23
C PHE A 32 19.19 -11.03 -23.76
N GLU A 33 18.77 -11.95 -24.63
CA GLU A 33 18.71 -13.39 -24.34
C GLU A 33 20.09 -13.96 -24.02
N ASP A 34 21.10 -13.70 -24.88
CA ASP A 34 22.50 -14.08 -24.64
C ASP A 34 23.02 -13.55 -23.30
N GLY A 35 22.58 -12.35 -22.91
CA GLY A 35 22.94 -11.70 -21.66
C GLY A 35 22.23 -12.27 -20.43
N LEU A 36 21.01 -12.79 -20.58
CA LEU A 36 20.25 -13.43 -19.51
C LEU A 36 20.73 -14.86 -19.23
N ASP A 37 21.07 -15.63 -20.27
CA ASP A 37 21.52 -17.02 -20.13
C ASP A 37 22.76 -17.16 -19.23
N ARG A 38 23.57 -16.11 -19.15
CA ARG A 38 24.79 -16.07 -18.33
C ARG A 38 24.56 -15.60 -16.90
N ARG A 39 23.33 -15.24 -16.52
CA ARG A 39 23.02 -14.61 -15.23
C ARG A 39 22.17 -15.51 -14.34
N VAL A 40 22.48 -15.51 -13.04
CA VAL A 40 21.58 -16.10 -12.02
C VAL A 40 20.45 -15.12 -11.75
N ILE A 41 19.23 -15.47 -12.17
CA ILE A 41 18.03 -14.63 -12.00
C ILE A 41 17.23 -15.12 -10.79
N ARG A 42 16.84 -14.20 -9.91
CA ARG A 42 15.83 -14.44 -8.87
C ARG A 42 14.55 -13.72 -9.23
N LYS A 43 13.45 -14.46 -9.37
CA LYS A 43 12.14 -13.87 -9.65
C LYS A 43 11.67 -13.08 -8.42
N ALA A 44 11.11 -11.90 -8.67
CA ALA A 44 10.42 -11.14 -7.64
C ALA A 44 9.25 -11.98 -7.09
N THR A 45 9.05 -11.95 -5.78
CA THR A 45 7.88 -12.59 -5.16
C THR A 45 6.62 -11.79 -5.48
N THR A 46 5.45 -12.42 -5.37
CA THR A 46 4.15 -11.74 -5.50
C THR A 46 4.06 -10.52 -4.59
N ARG A 47 4.61 -10.61 -3.37
CA ARG A 47 4.65 -9.49 -2.41
C ARG A 47 5.51 -8.33 -2.90
N HIS A 48 6.64 -8.59 -3.55
CA HIS A 48 7.50 -7.55 -4.12
C HIS A 48 6.78 -6.82 -5.27
N LEU A 49 6.18 -7.58 -6.18
CA LEU A 49 5.45 -7.00 -7.31
C LEU A 49 4.24 -6.17 -6.84
N ALA A 50 3.48 -6.68 -5.88
CA ALA A 50 2.35 -5.96 -5.30
C ALA A 50 2.77 -4.62 -4.69
N ARG A 51 3.90 -4.58 -3.94
CA ARG A 51 4.42 -3.35 -3.34
C ARG A 51 4.97 -2.36 -4.35
N ALA A 52 5.57 -2.84 -5.44
CA ALA A 52 6.13 -2.00 -6.49
C ALA A 52 5.04 -1.29 -7.32
N GLY A 53 3.84 -1.86 -7.38
CA GLY A 53 2.69 -1.28 -8.08
C GLY A 53 1.89 -0.24 -7.28
N LEU A 54 2.24 0.04 -6.02
CA LEU A 54 1.49 0.97 -5.19
C LEU A 54 1.88 2.43 -5.46
N ILE A 55 0.89 3.32 -5.37
CA ILE A 55 1.13 4.76 -5.28
C ILE A 55 1.30 5.16 -3.81
N TYR A 56 2.40 5.85 -3.51
CA TYR A 56 2.73 6.28 -2.16
C TYR A 56 2.42 7.75 -1.95
N LYS A 57 1.69 8.07 -0.88
CA LYS A 57 1.38 9.44 -0.47
C LYS A 57 1.65 9.61 1.04
N PRO A 58 2.23 10.74 1.47
CA PRO A 58 2.31 11.06 2.88
C PRO A 58 0.92 11.41 3.44
N ALA A 59 0.60 10.93 4.64
CA ALA A 59 -0.63 11.26 5.36
C ALA A 59 -0.38 11.38 6.87
N THR A 60 -1.13 12.24 7.54
CA THR A 60 -1.05 12.37 9.00
C THR A 60 -2.05 11.44 9.67
N VAL A 61 -1.61 10.71 10.69
CA VAL A 61 -2.53 9.87 11.47
C VAL A 61 -3.39 10.72 12.38
N ASP A 62 -4.70 10.54 12.28
CA ASP A 62 -5.67 11.27 13.08
C ASP A 62 -5.71 10.79 14.55
N ARG A 63 -6.57 11.42 15.37
CA ARG A 63 -6.75 11.04 16.78
C ARG A 63 -7.39 9.67 16.98
N HIS A 64 -7.98 9.10 15.94
CA HIS A 64 -8.65 7.81 15.95
C HIS A 64 -7.78 6.71 15.34
N GLY A 65 -6.52 6.98 14.95
CA GLY A 65 -5.67 5.96 14.34
C GLY A 65 -6.05 5.68 12.88
N ARG A 66 -6.51 6.70 12.16
CA ARG A 66 -6.90 6.63 10.75
C ARG A 66 -6.08 7.59 9.91
N VAL A 67 -6.03 7.33 8.62
CA VAL A 67 -5.41 8.21 7.62
C VAL A 67 -6.39 8.52 6.52
N GLN A 68 -6.47 9.80 6.15
CA GLN A 68 -7.26 10.28 5.03
C GLN A 68 -6.35 10.46 3.81
N LEU A 69 -6.73 9.85 2.70
CA LEU A 69 -6.07 9.99 1.40
C LEU A 69 -7.11 10.37 0.34
N ASP A 70 -7.09 11.62 -0.10
CA ASP A 70 -8.13 12.19 -0.94
C ASP A 70 -9.52 11.95 -0.31
N THR A 71 -10.44 11.27 -1.00
CA THR A 71 -11.79 10.95 -0.49
C THR A 71 -11.87 9.66 0.35
N TRP A 72 -10.77 8.91 0.49
CA TRP A 72 -10.75 7.62 1.17
C TRP A 72 -10.14 7.70 2.57
N THR A 73 -10.78 7.04 3.53
CA THR A 73 -10.25 6.85 4.88
C THR A 73 -9.76 5.41 5.03
N TYR A 74 -8.57 5.22 5.59
CA TYR A 74 -8.03 3.92 5.96
C TYR A 74 -7.76 3.87 7.47
N GLY A 75 -7.90 2.70 8.09
CA GLY A 75 -7.70 2.51 9.53
C GLY A 75 -8.88 1.79 10.17
N ASP A 76 -9.04 0.53 9.78
CA ASP A 76 -9.96 -0.41 10.39
C ASP A 76 -9.54 -0.76 11.84
N PRO A 77 -10.44 -1.35 12.66
CA PRO A 77 -10.12 -1.69 14.04
C PRO A 77 -8.86 -2.56 14.22
N GLY A 78 -8.46 -3.37 13.23
CA GLY A 78 -7.28 -4.22 13.29
C GLY A 78 -5.96 -3.47 13.10
N SER A 79 -5.94 -2.42 12.29
CA SER A 79 -4.76 -1.56 12.06
C SER A 79 -4.70 -0.35 12.99
N GLN A 80 -5.83 0.00 13.63
CA GLN A 80 -5.99 1.21 14.44
C GLN A 80 -4.99 1.30 15.60
N GLU A 81 -4.70 0.20 16.30
CA GLU A 81 -3.76 0.20 17.43
C GLU A 81 -2.33 0.55 16.98
N ALA A 82 -1.89 -0.03 15.86
CA ALA A 82 -0.57 0.24 15.29
C ALA A 82 -0.47 1.71 14.85
N LEU A 83 -1.50 2.21 14.17
CA LEU A 83 -1.54 3.59 13.68
C LEU A 83 -1.61 4.62 14.83
N LEU A 84 -2.35 4.35 15.90
CA LEU A 84 -2.46 5.26 17.06
C LEU A 84 -1.11 5.62 17.70
N ARG A 85 -0.10 4.73 17.61
CA ARG A 85 1.28 5.01 18.09
C ARG A 85 1.95 6.15 17.30
N HIS A 86 1.46 6.43 16.10
CA HIS A 86 1.90 7.49 15.20
C HIS A 86 0.90 8.65 15.12
N ARG A 87 -0.04 8.77 16.06
CA ARG A 87 -1.01 9.87 16.13
C ARG A 87 -0.33 11.24 16.01
N GLY A 88 -0.82 12.06 15.09
CA GLY A 88 -0.30 13.41 14.82
C GLY A 88 1.02 13.43 14.07
N LYS A 89 1.61 12.27 13.77
CA LYS A 89 2.82 12.15 12.93
C LYS A 89 2.42 11.87 11.49
N ARG A 90 3.31 12.27 10.58
CA ARG A 90 3.17 11.96 9.15
C ARG A 90 3.75 10.58 8.90
N ILE A 91 3.04 9.78 8.11
CA ILE A 91 3.42 8.44 7.70
C ILE A 91 3.32 8.32 6.19
N LEU A 92 4.02 7.36 5.59
CA LEU A 92 3.94 7.08 4.16
C LEU A 92 2.94 5.94 3.92
N VAL A 93 1.92 6.19 3.10
CA VAL A 93 0.86 5.22 2.82
C VAL A 93 0.89 4.83 1.35
N GLY A 94 1.04 3.53 1.08
CA GLY A 94 0.97 2.95 -0.26
C GLY A 94 -0.41 2.34 -0.51
N ARG A 95 -1.06 2.69 -1.62
CA ARG A 95 -2.35 2.11 -2.03
C ARG A 95 -2.32 1.72 -3.51
N ASN A 96 -3.21 0.82 -3.91
CA ASN A 96 -3.33 0.44 -5.32
C ASN A 96 -3.93 1.62 -6.12
N PRO A 97 -3.27 2.11 -7.18
CA PRO A 97 -3.80 3.19 -8.01
C PRO A 97 -5.06 2.82 -8.79
N ASP A 98 -5.25 1.53 -9.09
CA ASP A 98 -6.36 1.05 -9.92
C ASP A 98 -7.62 0.71 -9.10
N ASP A 99 -7.46 0.45 -7.80
CA ASP A 99 -8.56 0.10 -6.89
C ASP A 99 -8.28 0.59 -5.47
N PHE A 100 -9.00 1.62 -5.02
CA PHE A 100 -8.84 2.18 -3.68
C PHE A 100 -9.60 1.43 -2.59
N SER A 101 -10.46 0.48 -2.96
CA SER A 101 -11.23 -0.35 -2.01
C SER A 101 -10.40 -1.49 -1.40
N VAL A 102 -9.21 -1.74 -1.93
CA VAL A 102 -8.28 -2.75 -1.42
C VAL A 102 -7.42 -2.18 -0.27
N PRO A 103 -6.83 -3.05 0.58
CA PRO A 103 -6.04 -2.60 1.72
C PRO A 103 -4.80 -1.81 1.29
N ALA A 104 -4.46 -0.80 2.09
CA ALA A 104 -3.24 -0.02 1.97
C ALA A 104 -2.11 -0.58 2.85
N VAL A 105 -0.89 -0.10 2.63
CA VAL A 105 0.30 -0.35 3.48
C VAL A 105 0.78 0.96 4.09
N ALA A 106 1.26 0.94 5.33
CA ALA A 106 1.84 2.11 5.98
C ALA A 106 3.29 1.88 6.42
N TYR A 107 4.09 2.93 6.29
CA TYR A 107 5.46 3.04 6.77
C TYR A 107 5.63 4.31 7.60
N ASP A 108 6.52 4.28 8.58
CA ASP A 108 6.89 5.46 9.35
C ASP A 108 7.84 6.38 8.55
N GLU A 109 8.26 7.50 9.16
CA GLU A 109 9.16 8.47 8.52
C GLU A 109 10.56 7.89 8.26
N ASP A 110 10.96 6.85 8.98
CA ASP A 110 12.22 6.12 8.79
C ASP A 110 12.10 5.01 7.73
N GLY A 111 10.93 4.86 7.10
CA GLY A 111 10.66 3.81 6.12
C GLY A 111 10.43 2.42 6.72
N ARG A 112 10.22 2.31 8.05
CA ARG A 112 9.88 1.03 8.69
C ARG A 112 8.39 0.75 8.51
N LEU A 113 8.07 -0.52 8.23
CA LEU A 113 6.70 -0.97 8.07
C LEU A 113 5.93 -0.82 9.40
N ILE A 114 4.87 -0.02 9.39
CA ILE A 114 3.93 0.10 10.51
C ILE A 114 2.91 -1.05 10.43
N TRP A 115 2.31 -1.23 9.25
CA TRP A 115 1.29 -2.24 9.02
C TRP A 115 1.16 -2.55 7.52
N ASP A 116 0.93 -3.81 7.16
CA ASP A 116 0.93 -4.25 5.77
C ASP A 116 -0.45 -4.35 5.10
N ARG A 117 -1.53 -4.30 5.88
CA ARG A 117 -2.91 -4.35 5.39
C ARG A 117 -3.83 -3.47 6.22
N ILE A 118 -3.98 -2.23 5.79
CA ILE A 118 -4.88 -1.24 6.41
C ILE A 118 -6.14 -1.20 5.55
N GLU A 119 -7.23 -1.74 6.06
CA GLU A 119 -8.47 -1.79 5.27
C GLU A 119 -9.08 -0.38 5.19
N PRO A 120 -9.73 -0.04 4.05
CA PRO A 120 -10.50 1.20 3.96
C PRO A 120 -11.70 1.15 4.90
N VAL A 121 -11.99 2.29 5.51
CA VAL A 121 -13.19 2.45 6.34
C VAL A 121 -14.38 2.60 5.41
N ILE A 122 -15.12 1.52 5.24
CA ILE A 122 -16.39 1.54 4.52
C ILE A 122 -17.41 2.27 5.40
N ALA A 123 -17.77 3.50 5.01
CA ALA A 123 -18.97 4.13 5.53
C ALA A 123 -20.14 3.28 5.03
N GLY A 124 -20.77 2.51 5.92
CA GLY A 124 -21.97 1.78 5.56
C GLY A 124 -23.04 2.78 5.08
N ASP A 125 -23.70 2.49 3.97
CA ASP A 125 -24.88 3.22 3.54
C ASP A 125 -25.84 3.29 4.72
N TYR A 126 -26.16 4.51 5.16
CA TYR A 126 -27.02 4.75 6.31
C TYR A 126 -28.42 4.14 6.12
N GLU A 127 -28.79 3.83 4.87
CA GLU A 127 -30.07 3.25 4.47
C GLU A 127 -30.03 1.73 4.20
N SER A 128 -28.85 1.10 4.23
CA SER A 128 -28.72 -0.36 4.02
C SER A 128 -28.72 -1.12 5.33
N ALA A 129 -29.54 -2.18 5.43
CA ALA A 129 -29.57 -3.08 6.58
C ALA A 129 -28.19 -3.67 6.92
N ASP A 130 -27.34 -3.90 5.91
CA ASP A 130 -25.97 -4.37 6.11
C ASP A 130 -25.01 -3.26 6.56
N GLY A 131 -25.25 -2.02 6.16
CA GLY A 131 -24.58 -0.83 6.67
C GLY A 131 -24.85 -0.64 8.17
N ILE A 132 -26.10 -0.84 8.60
CA ILE A 132 -26.51 -0.78 10.02
C ILE A 132 -25.87 -1.91 10.83
N ARG A 133 -25.84 -3.15 10.32
CA ARG A 133 -25.19 -4.28 10.99
C ARG A 133 -23.68 -4.07 11.13
N THR A 134 -23.02 -3.58 10.08
CA THR A 134 -21.58 -3.32 10.06
C THR A 134 -21.20 -2.15 10.97
N ALA A 135 -21.95 -1.05 10.94
CA ALA A 135 -21.78 0.07 11.86
C ALA A 135 -21.98 -0.35 13.33
N THR A 136 -22.99 -1.20 13.60
CA THR A 136 -23.24 -1.75 14.95
C THR A 136 -22.10 -2.64 15.42
N ARG A 137 -21.59 -3.52 14.55
CA ARG A 137 -20.43 -4.37 14.83
C ARG A 137 -19.17 -3.54 15.10
N ASN A 138 -18.92 -2.51 14.29
CA ASN A 138 -17.79 -1.60 14.46
C ASN A 138 -17.91 -0.80 15.76
N ARG A 139 -19.11 -0.29 16.13
CA ARG A 139 -19.33 0.37 17.43
C ARG A 139 -19.07 -0.56 18.61
N LYS A 140 -19.49 -1.83 18.52
CA LYS A 140 -19.23 -2.84 19.56
C LYS A 140 -17.74 -3.12 19.69
N ALA A 141 -17.04 -3.33 18.57
CA ALA A 141 -15.59 -3.55 18.56
C ALA A 141 -14.80 -2.36 19.15
N VAL A 142 -15.18 -1.13 18.80
CA VAL A 142 -14.60 0.10 19.38
C VAL A 142 -14.86 0.19 20.88
N ARG A 143 -16.07 -0.15 21.35
CA ARG A 143 -16.42 -0.14 22.78
C ARG A 143 -15.65 -1.21 23.55
N ASP A 144 -15.51 -2.40 22.98
CA ASP A 144 -14.77 -3.51 23.59
C ASP A 144 -13.27 -3.21 23.63
N ALA A 145 -12.72 -2.57 22.59
CA ALA A 145 -11.34 -2.08 22.60
C ALA A 145 -11.11 -0.98 23.64
N ALA A 146 -12.04 -0.02 23.77
CA ALA A 146 -11.98 1.01 24.80
C ALA A 146 -12.07 0.44 26.22
N ARG A 147 -12.83 -0.65 26.42
CA ARG A 147 -12.96 -1.34 27.71
C ARG A 147 -11.73 -2.18 28.07
N ARG A 148 -10.99 -2.65 27.07
CA ARG A 148 -9.71 -3.36 27.25
C ARG A 148 -8.53 -2.43 27.53
N TRP A 149 -8.72 -1.11 27.40
CA TRP A 149 -7.73 -0.12 27.76
C TRP A 149 -7.83 0.22 29.26
N PRO A 150 -6.90 -0.21 30.12
CA PRO A 150 -6.82 0.34 31.47
C PRO A 150 -6.43 1.81 31.38
N SER A 151 -7.29 2.69 31.91
CA SER A 151 -7.08 4.13 32.05
C SER A 151 -5.88 4.44 32.96
N SER A 152 -4.67 4.27 32.42
CA SER A 152 -3.44 4.73 33.07
C SER A 152 -3.24 6.22 32.81
N ARG A 153 -3.96 7.06 33.56
CA ARG A 153 -3.57 8.44 33.91
C ARG A 153 -4.57 9.05 34.92
N ALA A 154 -4.36 8.74 36.19
CA ALA A 154 -4.72 9.61 37.30
C ALA A 154 -3.75 9.32 38.45
N GLY A 155 -2.59 9.96 38.43
CA GLY A 155 -1.59 9.82 39.48
C GLY A 155 -0.36 10.70 39.23
N ARG A 156 -0.08 11.56 40.21
CA ARG A 156 0.98 12.60 40.32
C ARG A 156 0.57 13.96 39.72
N GLY A 157 0.46 15.05 40.46
CA GLY A 157 0.65 15.33 41.89
C GLY A 157 0.47 16.83 42.13
N ARG A 158 0.05 17.22 43.33
CA ARG A 158 0.36 18.55 43.89
C ARG A 158 0.73 18.37 45.34
N THR A 159 2.01 18.58 45.57
CA THR A 159 2.70 18.83 46.83
C THR A 159 2.14 20.06 47.53
N ALA A 160 2.00 19.96 48.85
CA ALA A 160 2.30 21.02 49.80
C ALA A 160 3.23 20.41 50.84
#